data_AF-A0A350QEH1-F1
#
_entry.id   AF-A0A350QEH1-F1
#
_cell.length_a   1.000
_cell.length_b   1.000
_cell.length_c   1.000
_cell.angle_alpha   90.00
_cell.angle_beta   90.00
_cell.angle_gamma   90.00
#
_symmetry.space_group_name_H-M   'P 1'
#
loop_
_entity.id
_entity.type
_entity.pdbx_description
1 polymer ?
#
loop_
_entity_poly.entity_id
_entity_poly.type
_entity_poly.pdbx_seq_one_letter_code
_entity_poly.pdbx_strand_id
1 'polypeptide(L)'
;MINNVKQNWFSNIRGDVLSAIVVALALIPEAIAFSIIAGVDPKVGLYASFAICLIIAFVGARPAMISAATGAMALLMITLVKNQGLEYLLAATLLCGVIQIVFGLFKLGDLMRFVSRSVVTGFVNALAILIFMAQLPELSGSYGTATVYGMTALGLAIIYLFPYITKAVPSPLVCIIVLTALALYFGMDIRTVADMGELPDSLPIFLWPDVPLNFTTLQIIFPYSLALAVVGLLESLMTATIVDDLTDTSSDKNRECVGQGVANIGSGLIGGMAGCAMIGQSIINVKSGGRTRLSTLLAGVFLLMLIVFVSDYVGLIPMAALVAIM
;
A
#
# COMPACT_ATOMS: atom_id res chain seq x y z
N MET A 1 -12.73 -1.60 30.99
CA MET A 1 -11.53 -1.87 30.16
C MET A 1 -11.68 -3.17 29.35
N ILE A 2 -11.97 -4.32 29.96
CA ILE A 2 -12.10 -5.63 29.29
C ILE A 2 -13.20 -5.65 28.20
N ASN A 3 -14.38 -5.08 28.47
CA ASN A 3 -15.47 -5.02 27.47
C ASN A 3 -15.10 -4.20 26.22
N ASN A 4 -14.26 -3.17 26.38
CA ASN A 4 -13.81 -2.31 25.29
C ASN A 4 -12.78 -3.01 24.40
N VAL A 5 -11.90 -3.84 24.99
CA VAL A 5 -10.98 -4.70 24.24
C VAL A 5 -11.75 -5.77 23.47
N LYS A 6 -12.70 -6.45 24.12
CA LYS A 6 -13.52 -7.50 23.48
C LYS A 6 -14.30 -6.95 22.28
N GLN A 7 -14.89 -5.76 22.40
CA GLN A 7 -15.63 -5.12 21.32
C GLN A 7 -14.75 -4.65 20.15
N ASN A 8 -13.59 -4.07 20.44
CA ASN A 8 -12.71 -3.49 19.40
C ASN A 8 -11.76 -4.49 18.72
N TRP A 9 -11.60 -5.70 19.26
CA TRP A 9 -10.65 -6.69 18.76
C TRP A 9 -11.27 -8.05 18.44
N PHE A 10 -12.23 -8.52 19.24
CA PHE A 10 -12.65 -9.91 19.21
C PHE A 10 -14.16 -10.11 19.03
N SER A 11 -14.89 -9.05 18.65
CA SER A 11 -16.33 -9.11 18.43
C SER A 11 -16.72 -9.78 17.11
N ASN A 12 -15.79 -9.85 16.14
CA ASN A 12 -16.06 -10.30 14.78
C ASN A 12 -14.92 -11.14 14.18
N ILE A 13 -14.33 -12.04 14.97
CA ILE A 13 -13.13 -12.80 14.59
C ILE A 13 -13.25 -13.46 13.21
N ARG A 14 -14.38 -14.14 12.92
CA ARG A 14 -14.56 -14.82 11.63
C ARG A 14 -14.57 -13.85 10.45
N GLY A 15 -15.30 -12.73 10.56
CA GLY A 15 -15.36 -11.72 9.51
C GLY A 15 -14.00 -11.04 9.31
N ASP A 16 -13.33 -10.72 10.41
CA ASP A 16 -12.03 -10.05 10.39
C ASP A 16 -10.91 -10.92 9.82
N VAL A 17 -10.90 -12.24 10.12
CA VAL A 17 -9.92 -13.18 9.56
C VAL A 17 -10.12 -13.34 8.05
N LEU A 18 -11.37 -13.55 7.60
CA LEU A 18 -11.67 -13.74 6.19
C LEU A 18 -11.37 -12.48 5.37
N SER A 19 -11.76 -11.31 5.88
CA SER A 19 -11.48 -10.04 5.21
C SER A 19 -9.98 -9.75 5.16
N ALA A 20 -9.23 -10.05 6.23
CA ALA A 20 -7.79 -9.90 6.28
C ALA A 20 -7.06 -10.75 5.24
N ILE A 21 -7.48 -11.99 5.00
CA ILE A 21 -6.89 -12.85 3.95
C ILE A 21 -7.11 -12.23 2.57
N VAL A 22 -8.34 -11.78 2.30
CA VAL A 22 -8.70 -11.14 1.02
C VAL A 22 -7.84 -9.90 0.77
N VAL A 23 -7.72 -9.02 1.78
CA VAL A 23 -6.94 -7.79 1.70
C VAL A 23 -5.44 -8.09 1.57
N ALA A 24 -4.91 -9.03 2.36
CA ALA A 24 -3.50 -9.40 2.29
C ALA A 24 -3.10 -9.90 0.89
N LEU A 25 -3.95 -10.73 0.28
CA LEU A 25 -3.74 -11.21 -1.10
C LEU A 25 -3.81 -10.07 -2.12
N ALA A 26 -4.71 -9.12 -1.92
CA ALA A 26 -4.82 -7.95 -2.79
C ALA A 26 -3.68 -6.94 -2.61
N LEU A 27 -3.04 -6.91 -1.44
CA LEU A 27 -1.94 -5.99 -1.13
C LEU A 27 -0.61 -6.33 -1.79
N ILE A 28 -0.34 -7.62 -2.01
CA ILE A 28 0.92 -8.09 -2.61
C ILE A 28 1.19 -7.39 -3.96
N PRO A 29 0.30 -7.50 -4.97
CA PRO A 29 0.56 -6.89 -6.27
C PRO A 29 0.67 -5.36 -6.21
N GLU A 30 -0.16 -4.70 -5.40
CA GLU A 30 -0.13 -3.24 -5.23
C GLU A 30 1.20 -2.77 -4.64
N ALA A 31 1.67 -3.39 -3.55
CA ALA A 31 2.91 -3.02 -2.89
C ALA A 31 4.14 -3.24 -3.78
N ILE A 32 4.17 -4.35 -4.55
CA ILE A 32 5.22 -4.61 -5.54
C ILE A 32 5.21 -3.52 -6.62
N ALA A 33 4.05 -3.26 -7.22
CA ALA A 33 3.93 -2.28 -8.29
C ALA A 33 4.28 -0.86 -7.83
N PHE A 34 3.84 -0.43 -6.65
CA PHE A 34 4.19 0.88 -6.11
C PHE A 34 5.68 1.03 -5.76
N SER A 35 6.35 -0.05 -5.36
CA SER A 35 7.81 -0.04 -5.15
C SER A 35 8.55 0.18 -6.47
N ILE A 36 8.14 -0.56 -7.52
CA ILE A 36 8.70 -0.44 -8.87
C ILE A 36 8.50 0.97 -9.40
N ILE A 37 7.31 1.55 -9.22
CA ILE A 37 7.00 2.93 -9.62
C ILE A 37 7.90 3.93 -8.87
N ALA A 38 8.14 3.72 -7.57
CA ALA A 38 9.04 4.55 -6.77
C ALA A 38 10.52 4.36 -7.11
N GLY A 39 10.87 3.36 -7.92
CA GLY A 39 12.25 3.04 -8.30
C GLY A 39 13.03 2.34 -7.18
N VAL A 40 12.35 1.57 -6.33
CA VAL A 40 12.96 0.80 -5.24
C VAL A 40 12.56 -0.67 -5.32
N ASP A 41 13.31 -1.53 -4.63
CA ASP A 41 13.01 -2.96 -4.58
C ASP A 41 11.60 -3.25 -4.03
N PRO A 42 10.89 -4.26 -4.57
CA PRO A 42 9.58 -4.70 -4.07
C PRO A 42 9.53 -4.95 -2.55
N LYS A 43 10.65 -5.40 -1.96
CA LYS A 43 10.82 -5.58 -0.52
C LYS A 43 10.45 -4.34 0.30
N VAL A 44 10.77 -3.14 -0.18
CA VAL A 44 10.53 -1.87 0.51
C VAL A 44 9.03 -1.60 0.69
N GLY A 45 8.22 -1.77 -0.36
CA GLY A 45 6.77 -1.57 -0.28
C GLY A 45 6.05 -2.68 0.48
N LEU A 46 6.53 -3.92 0.39
CA LEU A 46 5.96 -5.04 1.14
C LEU A 46 6.22 -4.91 2.65
N TYR A 47 7.43 -4.51 3.04
CA TYR A 47 7.75 -4.19 4.44
C TYR A 47 6.95 -3.00 4.96
N ALA A 48 6.81 -1.94 4.16
CA ALA A 48 5.96 -0.81 4.52
C ALA A 48 4.52 -1.24 4.78
N SER A 49 3.96 -2.03 3.87
CA SER A 49 2.59 -2.53 3.97
C SER A 49 2.36 -3.36 5.22
N PHE A 50 3.29 -4.27 5.53
CA PHE A 50 3.29 -5.04 6.77
C PHE A 50 3.36 -4.15 8.01
N ALA A 51 4.38 -3.30 8.13
CA ALA A 51 4.62 -2.51 9.34
C ALA A 51 3.49 -1.52 9.59
N ILE A 52 3.02 -0.84 8.55
CA ILE A 52 1.95 0.15 8.70
C ILE A 52 0.66 -0.54 9.13
N CYS A 53 0.27 -1.66 8.50
CA CYS A 53 -0.91 -2.44 8.92
C CYS A 53 -0.79 -2.90 10.37
N LEU A 54 0.38 -3.44 10.75
CA LEU A 54 0.63 -3.93 12.10
C LEU A 54 0.49 -2.81 13.14
N ILE A 55 1.21 -1.71 12.93
CA ILE A 55 1.29 -0.61 13.90
C ILE A 55 -0.05 0.11 13.99
N ILE A 56 -0.66 0.48 12.84
CA ILE A 56 -1.90 1.26 12.82
C ILE A 56 -3.05 0.51 13.49
N ALA A 57 -3.07 -0.82 13.46
CA ALA A 57 -4.08 -1.62 14.17
C ALA A 57 -4.10 -1.32 15.68
N PHE A 58 -2.95 -1.00 16.27
CA PHE A 58 -2.84 -0.64 17.69
C PHE A 58 -3.02 0.86 17.94
N VAL A 59 -2.36 1.72 17.18
CA VAL A 59 -2.31 3.16 17.49
C VAL A 59 -3.41 3.97 16.79
N GLY A 60 -3.87 3.51 15.62
CA GLY A 60 -4.88 4.17 14.80
C GLY A 60 -6.23 4.32 15.49
N ALA A 61 -7.03 5.24 14.97
CA ALA A 61 -8.33 5.60 15.50
C ALA A 61 -9.48 4.88 14.80
N ARG A 62 -9.33 4.51 13.52
CA ARG A 62 -10.39 3.90 12.71
C ARG A 62 -10.21 2.38 12.53
N PRO A 63 -10.97 1.52 13.24
CA PRO A 63 -10.97 0.08 13.01
C PRO A 63 -11.41 -0.28 11.57
N ALA A 64 -10.97 -1.43 11.08
CA ALA A 64 -11.24 -1.94 9.73
C ALA A 64 -10.76 -1.07 8.55
N MET A 65 -10.09 0.05 8.82
CA MET A 65 -9.37 0.80 7.80
C MET A 65 -8.00 0.14 7.55
N ILE A 66 -7.63 0.02 6.28
CA ILE A 66 -6.34 -0.54 5.87
C ILE A 66 -5.40 0.61 5.51
N SER A 67 -4.18 0.56 6.05
CA SER A 67 -3.11 1.49 5.72
C SER A 67 -1.85 0.69 5.37
N ALA A 68 -1.23 1.03 4.25
CA ALA A 68 -0.09 0.30 3.68
C ALA A 68 0.69 1.20 2.72
N ALA A 69 1.55 0.62 1.88
CA ALA A 69 2.18 1.34 0.78
C ALA A 69 1.13 1.74 -0.28
N THR A 70 1.18 2.97 -0.76
CA THR A 70 0.22 3.50 -1.75
C THR A 70 0.92 4.21 -2.90
N GLY A 71 0.29 4.21 -4.08
CA GLY A 71 0.77 4.97 -5.22
C GLY A 71 0.87 6.48 -4.95
N ALA A 72 -0.06 7.02 -4.14
CA ALA A 72 -0.07 8.41 -3.71
C ALA A 72 1.24 8.81 -3.01
N MET A 73 1.79 7.93 -2.17
CA MET A 73 3.06 8.16 -1.49
C MET A 73 4.24 7.85 -2.41
N ALA A 74 4.18 6.74 -3.16
CA ALA A 74 5.23 6.29 -4.09
C ALA A 74 5.62 7.35 -5.13
N LEU A 75 4.62 7.95 -5.79
CA LEU A 75 4.85 8.95 -6.85
C LEU A 75 5.60 10.20 -6.35
N LEU A 76 5.42 10.58 -5.09
CA LEU A 76 6.10 11.72 -4.49
C LEU A 76 7.57 11.43 -4.20
N MET A 77 7.97 10.16 -4.15
CA MET A 77 9.34 9.75 -3.80
C MET A 77 10.21 9.45 -5.02
N ILE A 78 9.65 9.36 -6.23
CA ILE A 78 10.38 9.02 -7.46
C ILE A 78 11.64 9.88 -7.64
N THR A 79 11.49 11.20 -7.56
CA THR A 79 12.61 12.12 -7.79
C THR A 79 13.61 12.12 -6.63
N LEU A 80 13.16 11.81 -5.41
CA LEU A 80 14.05 11.67 -4.26
C LEU A 80 14.92 10.43 -4.42
N VAL A 81 14.32 9.27 -4.70
CA VAL A 81 15.03 8.01 -4.90
C VAL A 81 15.99 8.11 -6.08
N LYS A 82 15.53 8.64 -7.22
CA LYS A 82 16.35 8.77 -8.42
C LYS A 82 17.61 9.62 -8.18
N ASN A 83 17.50 10.68 -7.37
CA ASN A 83 18.60 11.64 -7.18
C ASN A 83 19.45 11.36 -5.94
N GLN A 84 18.91 10.72 -4.90
CA GLN A 84 19.53 10.58 -3.57
C GLN A 84 19.55 9.14 -3.04
N GLY A 85 18.80 8.22 -3.65
CA GLY A 85 18.75 6.81 -3.27
C GLY A 85 17.77 6.47 -2.15
N LEU A 86 17.79 5.18 -1.75
CA LEU A 86 16.88 4.59 -0.77
C LEU A 86 17.02 5.21 0.63
N GLU A 87 18.24 5.46 1.09
CA GLU A 87 18.50 5.99 2.45
C GLU A 87 17.80 7.35 2.69
N TYR A 88 17.77 8.21 1.68
CA TYR A 88 17.04 9.49 1.75
C TYR A 88 15.52 9.31 1.76
N LEU A 89 15.00 8.29 1.08
CA LEU A 89 13.58 7.93 1.15
C LEU A 89 13.20 7.47 2.56
N LEU A 90 14.03 6.65 3.19
CA LEU A 90 13.78 6.18 4.56
C LEU A 90 13.84 7.34 5.56
N ALA A 91 14.83 8.21 5.44
CA ALA A 91 14.93 9.43 6.26
C ALA A 91 13.71 10.36 6.07
N ALA A 92 13.25 10.55 4.82
CA ALA A 92 12.04 11.32 4.53
C ALA A 92 10.78 10.66 5.11
N THR A 93 10.73 9.32 5.14
CA THR A 93 9.63 8.55 5.73
C THR A 93 9.56 8.75 7.25
N LEU A 94 10.71 8.72 7.93
CA LEU A 94 10.79 9.02 9.37
C LEU A 94 10.33 10.44 9.67
N LEU A 95 10.82 11.44 8.92
CA LEU A 95 10.44 12.84 9.10
C LEU A 95 8.95 13.08 8.77
N CYS A 96 8.42 12.41 7.73
CA CYS A 96 7.00 12.41 7.41
C CYS A 96 6.16 11.98 8.62
N GLY A 97 6.55 10.87 9.27
CA GLY A 97 5.85 10.38 10.43
C GLY A 97 5.92 11.34 11.64
N VAL A 98 7.06 12.00 11.85
CA VAL A 98 7.18 13.06 12.87
C VAL A 98 6.23 14.23 12.57
N ILE A 99 6.16 14.70 11.32
CA ILE A 99 5.25 15.78 10.91
C ILE A 99 3.79 15.37 11.12
N GLN A 100 3.41 14.14 10.79
CA GLN A 100 2.05 13.62 10.99
C GLN A 100 1.67 13.56 12.48
N ILE A 101 2.59 13.14 13.36
CA ILE A 101 2.39 13.18 14.81
C ILE A 101 2.18 14.63 15.27
N VAL A 102 3.03 15.55 14.83
CA VAL A 102 2.91 16.99 15.14
C VAL A 102 1.53 17.51 14.73
N PHE A 103 1.07 17.17 13.52
CA PHE A 103 -0.26 17.58 13.04
C PHE A 103 -1.39 17.03 13.91
N GLY A 104 -1.31 15.77 14.31
CA GLY A 104 -2.30 15.17 15.22
C GLY A 104 -2.30 15.80 16.61
N LEU A 105 -1.12 16.11 17.17
CA LEU A 105 -0.99 16.76 18.48
C LEU A 105 -1.55 18.19 18.49
N PHE A 106 -1.33 18.95 17.40
CA PHE A 106 -1.90 20.29 17.22
C PHE A 106 -3.37 20.29 16.75
N LYS A 107 -4.00 19.12 16.69
CA LYS A 107 -5.40 18.93 16.27
C LYS A 107 -5.69 19.46 14.86
N LEU A 108 -4.72 19.32 13.96
CA LEU A 108 -4.85 19.79 12.57
C LEU A 108 -5.64 18.81 11.68
N GLY A 109 -6.07 17.66 12.19
CA GLY A 109 -6.93 16.73 11.44
C GLY A 109 -8.27 17.37 11.05
N ASP A 110 -8.80 18.27 11.87
CA ASP A 110 -10.06 18.97 11.59
C ASP A 110 -9.92 20.05 10.51
N LEU A 111 -8.70 20.51 10.21
CA LEU A 111 -8.45 21.49 9.14
C LEU A 111 -8.64 20.88 7.75
N MET A 112 -8.72 19.56 7.65
CA MET A 112 -8.78 18.86 6.38
C MET A 112 -10.12 19.06 5.66
N ARG A 113 -11.14 19.51 6.40
CA ARG A 113 -12.40 20.02 5.85
C ARG A 113 -12.23 21.25 4.95
N PHE A 114 -11.10 21.96 5.04
CA PHE A 114 -10.81 23.13 4.22
C PHE A 114 -10.14 22.79 2.88
N VAL A 115 -9.76 21.52 2.66
CA VAL A 115 -9.19 21.11 1.38
C VAL A 115 -10.32 21.05 0.35
N SER A 116 -10.17 21.83 -0.72
CA SER A 116 -11.22 21.94 -1.74
C SER A 116 -11.39 20.63 -2.50
N ARG A 117 -12.64 20.33 -2.89
CA ARG A 117 -12.92 19.16 -3.76
C ARG A 117 -12.10 19.22 -5.06
N SER A 118 -11.86 20.41 -5.60
CA SER A 118 -11.07 20.61 -6.81
C SER A 118 -9.63 20.11 -6.66
N VAL A 119 -9.00 20.33 -5.51
CA VAL A 119 -7.63 19.83 -5.23
C VAL A 119 -7.63 18.30 -5.16
N VAL A 120 -8.58 17.72 -4.44
CA VAL A 120 -8.72 16.26 -4.32
C VAL A 120 -8.95 15.61 -5.69
N THR A 121 -9.91 16.12 -6.47
CA THR A 121 -10.20 15.60 -7.81
C THR A 121 -9.00 15.75 -8.75
N GLY A 122 -8.31 16.89 -8.70
CA GLY A 122 -7.08 17.11 -9.48
C GLY A 122 -5.98 16.11 -9.11
N PHE A 123 -5.76 15.89 -7.80
CA PHE A 123 -4.79 14.93 -7.29
C PHE A 123 -5.11 13.50 -7.73
N VAL A 124 -6.35 13.03 -7.53
CA VAL A 124 -6.77 11.66 -7.91
C VAL A 124 -6.64 11.43 -9.42
N ASN A 125 -7.04 12.41 -10.25
CA ASN A 125 -6.88 12.29 -11.71
C ASN A 125 -5.40 12.26 -12.13
N ALA A 126 -4.56 13.11 -11.54
CA ALA A 126 -3.14 13.11 -11.82
C ALA A 126 -2.48 11.79 -11.40
N LEU A 127 -2.82 11.27 -10.22
CA LEU A 127 -2.38 9.97 -9.71
C LEU A 127 -2.74 8.83 -10.68
N ALA A 128 -4.00 8.77 -11.14
CA ALA A 128 -4.46 7.75 -12.07
C ALA A 128 -3.71 7.81 -13.41
N ILE A 129 -3.52 9.01 -13.97
CA ILE A 129 -2.77 9.21 -15.22
C ILE A 129 -1.30 8.81 -15.04
N LEU A 130 -0.68 9.17 -13.92
CA LEU A 130 0.72 8.83 -13.65
C LEU A 130 0.92 7.33 -13.47
N ILE A 131 0.00 6.63 -12.80
CA ILE A 131 0.03 5.16 -12.69
C ILE A 131 -0.05 4.53 -14.07
N PHE A 132 -1.01 4.96 -14.90
CA PHE A 132 -1.16 4.47 -16.27
C PHE A 132 0.09 4.72 -17.12
N MET A 133 0.66 5.94 -17.05
CA MET A 133 1.91 6.27 -17.73
C MET A 133 3.08 5.41 -17.24
N ALA A 134 3.12 5.07 -15.95
CA ALA A 134 4.15 4.22 -15.38
C ALA A 134 4.06 2.75 -15.86
N GLN A 135 2.91 2.31 -16.39
CA GLN A 135 2.77 0.98 -16.99
C GLN A 135 3.24 0.91 -18.44
N LEU A 136 3.28 2.04 -19.16
CA LEU A 136 3.65 2.07 -20.58
C LEU A 136 5.06 1.50 -20.89
N PRO A 137 6.11 1.74 -20.07
CA PRO A 137 7.42 1.13 -20.29
C PRO A 137 7.39 -0.41 -20.31
N GLU A 138 6.49 -1.04 -19.54
CA GLU A 138 6.36 -2.51 -19.51
C GLU A 138 5.63 -3.09 -20.73
N LEU A 139 4.87 -2.25 -21.43
CA LEU A 139 4.16 -2.63 -22.66
C LEU A 139 4.90 -2.21 -23.93
N SER A 140 6.05 -1.54 -23.83
CA SER A 140 6.74 -0.94 -24.98
C SER A 140 8.21 -1.34 -25.07
N GLY A 141 8.91 -0.86 -26.10
CA GLY A 141 10.34 -1.15 -26.31
C GLY A 141 10.62 -2.64 -26.53
N SER A 142 11.69 -3.13 -25.92
CA SER A 142 12.11 -4.54 -25.98
C SER A 142 11.13 -5.51 -25.30
N TYR A 143 10.22 -5.00 -24.47
CA TYR A 143 9.30 -5.81 -23.67
C TYR A 143 7.88 -5.88 -24.28
N GLY A 144 7.55 -4.96 -25.20
CA GLY A 144 6.26 -4.90 -25.90
C GLY A 144 6.08 -6.00 -26.96
N THR A 145 6.20 -7.26 -26.57
CA THR A 145 5.99 -8.41 -27.45
C THR A 145 4.51 -8.71 -27.63
N ALA A 146 4.15 -9.40 -28.72
CA ALA A 146 2.78 -9.87 -28.93
C ALA A 146 2.26 -10.73 -27.77
N THR A 147 3.17 -11.48 -27.12
CA THR A 147 2.88 -12.28 -25.93
C THR A 147 2.48 -11.41 -24.74
N VAL A 148 3.23 -10.35 -24.46
CA VAL A 148 2.91 -9.41 -23.37
C VAL A 148 1.57 -8.72 -23.62
N TYR A 149 1.32 -8.22 -24.84
CA TYR A 149 0.00 -7.64 -25.17
C TYR A 149 -1.14 -8.64 -25.01
N GLY A 150 -0.94 -9.89 -25.46
CA GLY A 150 -1.94 -10.95 -25.32
C GLY A 150 -2.24 -11.29 -23.86
N MET A 151 -1.20 -11.37 -23.02
CA MET A 151 -1.35 -11.63 -21.59
C MET A 151 -2.01 -10.48 -20.84
N THR A 152 -1.63 -9.23 -21.13
CA THR A 152 -2.26 -8.05 -20.52
C THR A 152 -3.73 -7.96 -20.93
N ALA A 153 -4.06 -8.17 -22.21
CA ALA A 153 -5.45 -8.19 -22.68
C ALA A 153 -6.27 -9.31 -22.02
N LEU A 154 -5.68 -10.50 -21.87
CA LEU A 154 -6.30 -11.60 -21.12
C LEU A 154 -6.48 -11.25 -19.64
N GLY A 155 -5.50 -10.60 -19.02
CA GLY A 155 -5.59 -10.13 -17.63
C GLY A 155 -6.74 -9.15 -17.44
N LEU A 156 -6.87 -8.15 -18.31
CA LEU A 156 -8.01 -7.23 -18.32
C LEU A 156 -9.33 -7.97 -18.52
N ALA A 157 -9.39 -8.94 -19.44
CA ALA A 157 -10.58 -9.74 -19.66
C ALA A 157 -10.97 -10.54 -18.40
N ILE A 158 -10.00 -11.14 -17.70
CA ILE A 158 -10.25 -11.83 -16.42
C ILE A 158 -10.76 -10.83 -15.38
N ILE A 159 -10.12 -9.68 -15.21
CA ILE A 159 -10.48 -8.69 -14.20
C ILE A 159 -11.91 -8.20 -14.38
N TYR A 160 -12.32 -7.89 -15.62
CA TYR A 160 -13.66 -7.37 -15.92
C TYR A 160 -14.74 -8.45 -16.06
N LEU A 161 -14.43 -9.63 -16.61
CA LEU A 161 -15.43 -10.65 -16.92
C LEU A 161 -15.61 -11.69 -15.81
N PHE A 162 -14.57 -12.02 -15.06
CA PHE A 162 -14.65 -13.04 -14.00
C PHE A 162 -15.66 -12.71 -12.88
N PRO A 163 -15.83 -11.44 -12.44
CA PRO A 163 -16.84 -11.09 -11.45
C PRO A 163 -18.30 -11.40 -11.85
N TYR A 164 -18.57 -11.61 -13.14
CA TYR A 164 -19.89 -12.06 -13.64
C TYR A 164 -20.14 -13.55 -13.38
N ILE A 165 -19.08 -14.35 -13.20
CA ILE A 165 -19.17 -15.78 -12.86
C ILE A 165 -19.32 -15.93 -11.34
N THR A 166 -18.43 -15.29 -10.58
CA THR A 166 -18.47 -15.33 -9.11
C THR A 166 -17.89 -14.06 -8.49
N LYS A 167 -18.47 -13.65 -7.36
CA LYS A 167 -17.99 -12.53 -6.54
C LYS A 167 -17.28 -13.00 -5.27
N ALA A 168 -17.12 -14.31 -5.10
CA ALA A 168 -16.53 -14.89 -3.89
C ALA A 168 -15.00 -14.74 -3.84
N VAL A 169 -14.35 -14.69 -5.01
CA VAL A 169 -12.89 -14.56 -5.14
C VAL A 169 -12.56 -13.27 -5.89
N PRO A 170 -11.61 -12.44 -5.42
CA PRO A 170 -11.18 -11.25 -6.14
C PRO A 170 -10.64 -11.58 -7.53
N SER A 171 -11.15 -10.91 -8.57
CA SER A 171 -10.67 -11.12 -9.93
C SER A 171 -9.19 -10.80 -10.15
N PRO A 172 -8.54 -9.83 -9.46
CA PRO A 172 -7.09 -9.64 -9.55
C PRO A 172 -6.28 -10.85 -9.11
N LEU A 173 -6.72 -11.58 -8.08
CA LEU A 173 -6.05 -12.80 -7.62
C LEU A 173 -6.14 -13.90 -8.68
N VAL A 174 -7.31 -14.05 -9.30
CA VAL A 174 -7.52 -15.02 -10.38
C VAL A 174 -6.66 -14.66 -11.59
N CYS A 175 -6.56 -13.38 -11.93
CA CYS A 175 -5.67 -12.88 -12.97
C CYS A 175 -4.22 -13.32 -12.73
N ILE A 176 -3.68 -13.08 -11.53
CA ILE A 176 -2.31 -13.48 -11.17
C ILE A 176 -2.13 -14.99 -11.31
N ILE A 177 -3.01 -15.79 -10.71
CA ILE A 177 -2.85 -17.26 -10.71
C ILE A 177 -2.92 -17.81 -12.13
N VAL A 178 -3.91 -17.40 -12.92
CA VAL A 178 -4.13 -17.91 -14.28
C VAL A 178 -2.99 -17.48 -15.20
N LEU A 179 -2.59 -16.21 -15.18
CA LEU A 179 -1.52 -15.72 -16.05
C LEU A 179 -0.16 -16.31 -15.66
N THR A 180 0.12 -16.49 -14.36
CA THR A 180 1.35 -17.16 -13.91
C THR A 180 1.37 -18.62 -14.35
N ALA A 181 0.26 -19.35 -14.18
CA ALA A 181 0.16 -20.74 -14.63
C ALA A 181 0.36 -20.89 -16.14
N LEU A 182 -0.22 -19.99 -16.94
CA LEU A 182 -0.03 -19.96 -18.39
C LEU A 182 1.42 -19.67 -18.76
N ALA A 183 2.03 -18.64 -18.15
CA ALA A 183 3.42 -18.28 -18.42
C ALA A 183 4.37 -19.46 -18.17
N LEU A 184 4.20 -20.16 -17.03
CA LEU A 184 5.02 -21.32 -16.67
C LEU A 184 4.75 -22.52 -17.58
N TYR A 185 3.49 -22.83 -17.87
CA TYR A 185 3.11 -23.99 -18.69
C TYR A 185 3.63 -23.89 -20.13
N PHE A 186 3.56 -22.70 -20.72
CA PHE A 186 4.03 -22.45 -22.09
C PHE A 186 5.50 -22.01 -22.16
N GLY A 187 6.18 -21.84 -21.01
CA GLY A 187 7.56 -21.37 -20.96
C GLY A 187 7.74 -20.00 -21.62
N MET A 188 6.81 -19.08 -21.37
CA MET A 188 6.82 -17.76 -22.00
C MET A 188 7.96 -16.90 -21.47
N ASP A 189 8.79 -16.37 -22.37
CA ASP A 189 9.87 -15.44 -22.04
C ASP A 189 9.30 -14.03 -21.82
N ILE A 190 8.90 -13.74 -20.58
CA ILE A 190 8.30 -12.48 -20.15
C ILE A 190 8.91 -12.10 -18.81
N ARG A 191 9.16 -10.81 -18.62
CA ARG A 191 9.63 -10.28 -17.33
C ARG A 191 8.71 -10.69 -16.19
N THR A 192 9.32 -11.09 -15.10
CA THR A 192 8.67 -11.50 -13.86
C THR A 192 8.96 -10.49 -12.76
N VAL A 193 8.27 -10.63 -11.62
CA VAL A 193 8.51 -9.79 -10.44
C VAL A 193 9.95 -9.93 -9.94
N ALA A 194 10.54 -11.11 -10.02
CA ALA A 194 11.93 -11.31 -9.59
C ALA A 194 12.94 -10.51 -10.43
N ASP A 195 12.60 -10.16 -11.67
CA ASP A 195 13.45 -9.34 -12.55
C ASP A 195 13.39 -7.84 -12.22
N MET A 196 12.51 -7.44 -11.30
CA MET A 196 12.29 -6.03 -10.92
C MET A 196 13.05 -5.60 -9.68
N GLY A 197 13.51 -6.54 -8.87
CA GLY A 197 14.22 -6.26 -7.64
C GLY A 197 14.05 -7.37 -6.62
N GLU A 198 14.67 -7.18 -5.47
CA GLU A 198 14.67 -8.19 -4.43
C GLU A 198 13.31 -8.29 -3.72
N LEU A 199 12.84 -9.54 -3.56
CA LEU A 199 11.70 -9.84 -2.70
C LEU A 199 12.16 -10.07 -1.26
N PRO A 200 11.26 -9.87 -0.26
CA PRO A 200 11.53 -10.23 1.12
C PRO A 200 11.91 -11.71 1.26
N ASP A 201 13.06 -11.97 1.84
CA ASP A 201 13.64 -13.29 2.11
C ASP A 201 13.84 -13.55 3.61
N SER A 202 13.73 -12.49 4.42
CA SER A 202 13.87 -12.54 5.87
C SER A 202 12.75 -11.76 6.56
N LEU A 203 12.68 -11.90 7.88
CA LEU A 203 11.91 -10.95 8.67
C LEU A 203 12.56 -9.55 8.59
N PRO A 204 11.75 -8.47 8.66
CA PRO A 204 12.29 -7.12 8.69
C PRO A 204 13.16 -6.92 9.94
N ILE A 205 14.36 -6.40 9.72
CA ILE A 205 15.30 -6.02 10.78
C ILE A 205 15.25 -4.51 10.98
N PHE A 206 15.65 -4.07 12.17
CA PHE A 206 15.82 -2.65 12.42
C PHE A 206 16.89 -2.08 11.50
N LEU A 207 16.54 -1.01 10.79
CA LEU A 207 17.38 -0.30 9.85
C LEU A 207 17.30 1.20 10.18
N TRP A 208 18.45 1.76 10.54
CA TRP A 208 18.59 3.19 10.71
C TRP A 208 19.12 3.80 9.40
N PRO A 209 18.48 4.85 8.85
CA PRO A 209 18.92 5.42 7.58
C PRO A 209 20.36 5.96 7.65
N ASP A 210 21.22 5.51 6.75
CA ASP A 210 22.61 5.95 6.64
C ASP A 210 22.71 7.24 5.82
N VAL A 211 22.22 8.33 6.39
CA VAL A 211 22.30 9.68 5.83
C VAL A 211 23.01 10.65 6.78
N PRO A 212 23.77 11.63 6.27
CA PRO A 212 24.38 12.65 7.11
C PRO A 212 23.32 13.41 7.93
N LEU A 213 23.46 13.41 9.26
CA LEU A 213 22.57 14.16 10.14
C LEU A 213 22.95 15.65 10.18
N ASN A 214 22.74 16.34 9.06
CA ASN A 214 23.07 17.76 8.90
C ASN A 214 21.89 18.55 8.30
N PHE A 215 22.04 19.88 8.29
CA PHE A 215 21.01 20.78 7.78
C PHE A 215 20.76 20.61 6.28
N THR A 216 21.77 20.22 5.50
CA THR A 216 21.63 19.97 4.06
C THR A 216 20.70 18.80 3.78
N THR A 217 20.88 17.68 4.48
CA THR A 217 19.99 16.52 4.37
C THR A 217 18.57 16.89 4.76
N LEU A 218 18.39 17.67 5.84
CA LEU A 218 17.08 18.18 6.23
C LEU A 218 16.44 19.04 5.13
N GLN A 219 17.20 19.96 4.52
CA GLN A 219 16.70 20.79 3.41
C GLN A 219 16.27 19.96 2.19
N ILE A 220 16.96 18.84 1.92
CA ILE A 220 16.61 17.92 0.83
C ILE A 220 15.32 17.17 1.16
N ILE A 221 15.21 16.54 2.33
CA ILE A 221 14.09 15.65 2.64
C ILE A 221 12.84 16.38 3.13
N PHE A 222 12.95 17.59 3.67
CA PHE A 222 11.84 18.30 4.29
C PHE A 222 10.67 18.58 3.32
N PRO A 223 10.88 19.07 2.08
CA PRO A 223 9.78 19.29 1.12
C PRO A 223 9.03 17.99 0.79
N TYR A 224 9.77 16.89 0.59
CA TYR A 224 9.18 15.57 0.34
C TYR A 224 8.40 15.08 1.55
N SER A 225 8.98 15.16 2.74
CA SER A 225 8.36 14.70 3.99
C SER A 225 7.08 15.47 4.31
N LEU A 226 7.07 16.78 4.05
CA LEU A 226 5.89 17.62 4.23
C LEU A 226 4.79 17.26 3.22
N ALA A 227 5.14 17.07 1.94
CA ALA A 227 4.18 16.65 0.92
C ALA A 227 3.59 15.27 1.25
N LEU A 228 4.43 14.30 1.60
CA LEU A 228 4.04 12.97 2.06
C LEU A 228 3.12 13.04 3.28
N ALA A 229 3.45 13.90 4.27
CA ALA A 229 2.62 14.06 5.46
C ALA A 229 1.22 14.58 5.10
N VAL A 230 1.14 15.64 4.28
CA VAL A 230 -0.15 16.24 3.87
C VAL A 230 -0.97 15.24 3.05
N VAL A 231 -0.38 14.61 2.03
CA VAL A 231 -1.08 13.64 1.18
C VAL A 231 -1.50 12.40 1.96
N GLY A 232 -0.62 11.87 2.80
CA GLY A 232 -0.94 10.72 3.65
C GLY A 232 -2.08 11.00 4.63
N LEU A 233 -2.15 12.21 5.21
CA LEU A 233 -3.27 12.60 6.07
C LEU A 233 -4.55 12.86 5.27
N LEU A 234 -4.48 13.44 4.06
CA LEU A 234 -5.65 13.59 3.18
C LEU A 234 -6.33 12.25 2.92
N GLU A 235 -5.55 11.29 2.42
CA GLU A 235 -6.02 9.95 2.11
C GLU A 235 -6.55 9.24 3.36
N SER A 236 -5.84 9.36 4.49
CA SER A 236 -6.27 8.72 5.74
C SER A 236 -7.59 9.24 6.26
N LEU A 237 -7.82 10.55 6.18
CA LEU A 237 -9.03 11.16 6.72
C LEU A 237 -10.23 11.00 5.78
N MET A 238 -10.01 11.06 4.47
CA MET A 238 -11.02 10.73 3.47
C MET A 238 -11.44 9.26 3.59
N THR A 239 -10.46 8.36 3.68
CA THR A 239 -10.72 6.93 3.87
C THR A 239 -11.47 6.69 5.18
N ALA A 240 -11.03 7.30 6.27
CA ALA A 240 -11.70 7.15 7.56
C ALA A 240 -13.16 7.62 7.51
N THR A 241 -13.47 8.68 6.76
CA THR A 241 -14.85 9.16 6.57
C THR A 241 -15.69 8.17 5.77
N ILE A 242 -15.13 7.59 4.69
CA ILE A 242 -15.82 6.54 3.93
C ILE A 242 -16.08 5.30 4.80
N VAL A 243 -15.11 4.91 5.62
CA VAL A 243 -15.26 3.76 6.53
C VAL A 243 -16.24 4.11 7.66
N ASP A 244 -16.26 5.35 8.16
CA ASP A 244 -17.25 5.84 9.12
C ASP A 244 -18.68 5.66 8.58
N ASP A 245 -18.91 6.10 7.34
CA ASP A 245 -20.20 5.99 6.64
C ASP A 245 -20.59 4.53 6.36
N LEU A 246 -19.65 3.67 5.97
CA LEU A 246 -19.93 2.26 5.66
C LEU A 246 -20.24 1.40 6.89
N THR A 247 -19.90 1.85 8.08
CA THR A 247 -20.16 1.08 9.32
C THR A 247 -20.96 1.84 10.37
N ASP A 248 -21.49 3.02 10.04
CA ASP A 248 -22.29 3.87 10.93
C ASP A 248 -21.59 4.16 12.28
N THR A 249 -20.31 4.51 12.25
CA THR A 249 -19.53 4.84 13.47
C THR A 249 -18.59 6.01 13.20
N SER A 250 -18.27 6.81 14.21
CA SER A 250 -17.33 7.93 14.07
C SER A 250 -15.89 7.53 14.42
N SER A 251 -14.91 8.33 13.95
CA SER A 251 -13.49 8.16 14.28
C SER A 251 -12.82 9.47 14.67
N ASP A 252 -11.88 9.38 15.61
CA ASP A 252 -11.03 10.50 16.01
C ASP A 252 -9.92 10.74 14.98
N LYS A 253 -10.10 11.79 14.18
CA LYS A 253 -9.20 12.16 13.09
C LYS A 253 -7.80 12.56 13.58
N ASN A 254 -7.70 13.20 14.74
CA ASN A 254 -6.40 13.64 15.27
C ASN A 254 -5.60 12.46 15.80
N ARG A 255 -6.26 11.51 16.45
CA ARG A 255 -5.64 10.24 16.83
C ARG A 255 -5.22 9.43 15.60
N GLU A 256 -5.99 9.46 14.52
CA GLU A 256 -5.60 8.82 13.27
C GLU A 256 -4.32 9.44 12.71
N CYS A 257 -4.20 10.78 12.69
CA CYS A 257 -2.97 11.46 12.27
C CYS A 257 -1.74 11.01 13.08
N VAL A 258 -1.86 10.94 14.41
CA VAL A 258 -0.78 10.43 15.27
C VAL A 258 -0.47 8.98 14.94
N GLY A 259 -1.50 8.15 14.76
CA GLY A 259 -1.35 6.73 14.44
C GLY A 259 -0.60 6.50 13.12
N GLN A 260 -0.96 7.23 12.07
CA GLN A 260 -0.27 7.19 10.78
C GLN A 260 1.20 7.62 10.91
N GLY A 261 1.46 8.66 11.71
CA GLY A 261 2.82 9.12 11.93
C GLY A 261 3.71 8.10 12.65
N VAL A 262 3.16 7.44 13.68
CA VAL A 262 3.86 6.34 14.37
C VAL A 262 4.08 5.15 13.44
N ALA A 263 3.09 4.83 12.59
CA ALA A 263 3.20 3.75 11.61
C ALA A 263 4.27 4.05 10.55
N ASN A 264 4.35 5.29 10.05
CA ASN A 264 5.39 5.70 9.09
C ASN A 264 6.78 5.71 9.72
N ILE A 265 6.93 6.14 10.97
CA ILE A 265 8.21 6.01 11.70
C ILE A 265 8.61 4.53 11.80
N GLY A 266 7.69 3.67 12.22
CA GLY A 266 7.97 2.23 12.33
C GLY A 266 8.29 1.58 10.99
N SER A 267 7.63 1.98 9.91
CA SER A 267 7.94 1.58 8.53
C SER A 267 9.37 1.95 8.14
N GLY A 268 9.74 3.22 8.29
CA GLY A 268 11.09 3.70 7.95
C GLY A 268 12.19 3.01 8.74
N LEU A 269 11.94 2.70 10.03
CA LEU A 269 12.89 1.99 10.90
C LEU A 269 13.06 0.51 10.58
N ILE A 270 12.30 -0.05 9.65
CA ILE A 270 12.48 -1.42 9.17
C ILE A 270 12.79 -1.50 7.66
N GLY A 271 13.18 -0.37 7.06
CA GLY A 271 13.47 -0.29 5.63
C GLY A 271 12.23 -0.22 4.73
N GLY A 272 11.07 0.15 5.28
CA GLY A 272 9.84 0.37 4.53
C GLY A 272 9.69 1.82 4.05
N MET A 273 9.06 2.00 2.89
CA MET A 273 8.66 3.32 2.40
C MET A 273 7.49 3.92 3.18
N ALA A 274 7.23 5.21 2.95
CA ALA A 274 6.07 5.90 3.50
C ALA A 274 4.75 5.36 2.92
N GLY A 275 3.72 5.33 3.76
CA GLY A 275 2.39 4.86 3.40
C GLY A 275 1.28 5.65 4.08
N CYS A 276 0.04 5.28 3.74
CA CYS A 276 -1.18 5.92 4.24
C CYS A 276 -2.37 4.98 4.11
N ALA A 277 -3.57 5.44 4.47
CA ALA A 277 -4.77 4.66 4.21
C ALA A 277 -5.01 4.43 2.71
N MET A 278 -5.69 3.32 2.41
CA MET A 278 -6.11 2.96 1.06
C MET A 278 -7.63 2.86 1.00
N ILE A 279 -8.25 3.71 0.19
CA ILE A 279 -9.71 3.75 0.02
C ILE A 279 -10.23 2.40 -0.48
N GLY A 280 -9.67 1.88 -1.59
CA GLY A 280 -10.11 0.63 -2.22
C GLY A 280 -10.01 -0.57 -1.29
N GLN A 281 -8.85 -0.78 -0.68
CA GLN A 281 -8.61 -1.90 0.24
C GLN A 281 -9.44 -1.79 1.52
N SER A 282 -9.70 -0.58 2.03
CA SER A 282 -10.59 -0.39 3.17
C SER A 282 -12.04 -0.74 2.81
N ILE A 283 -12.52 -0.35 1.62
CA ILE A 283 -13.85 -0.74 1.13
C ILE A 283 -13.94 -2.26 0.96
N ILE A 284 -12.93 -2.90 0.38
CA ILE A 284 -12.89 -4.37 0.21
C ILE A 284 -12.91 -5.05 1.57
N ASN A 285 -12.09 -4.59 2.52
CA ASN A 285 -12.04 -5.14 3.87
C ASN A 285 -13.41 -5.10 4.55
N VAL A 286 -14.03 -3.92 4.56
CA VAL A 286 -15.33 -3.66 5.19
C VAL A 286 -16.46 -4.44 4.50
N LYS A 287 -16.46 -4.53 3.18
CA LYS A 287 -17.45 -5.33 2.43
C LYS A 287 -17.25 -6.84 2.58
N SER A 288 -16.01 -7.27 2.82
CA SER A 288 -15.68 -8.68 3.08
C SER A 288 -15.92 -9.09 4.54
N GLY A 289 -16.45 -8.18 5.36
CA GLY A 289 -16.86 -8.46 6.74
C GLY A 289 -15.91 -7.94 7.81
N GLY A 290 -14.82 -7.24 7.46
CA GLY A 290 -13.92 -6.62 8.42
C GLY A 290 -14.60 -5.49 9.20
N ARG A 291 -14.49 -5.51 10.52
CA ARG A 291 -15.12 -4.52 11.41
C ARG A 291 -14.24 -4.08 12.58
N THR A 292 -13.27 -4.89 12.98
CA THR A 292 -12.45 -4.60 14.16
C THR A 292 -10.99 -4.30 13.80
N ARG A 293 -10.17 -3.97 14.80
CA ARG A 293 -8.72 -3.79 14.61
C ARG A 293 -8.01 -5.07 14.18
N LEU A 294 -8.60 -6.21 14.49
CA LEU A 294 -8.06 -7.52 14.16
C LEU A 294 -7.96 -7.72 12.65
N SER A 295 -8.88 -7.17 11.84
CA SER A 295 -8.80 -7.31 10.38
C SER A 295 -7.55 -6.64 9.81
N THR A 296 -7.23 -5.44 10.28
CA THR A 296 -6.05 -4.69 9.82
C THR A 296 -4.76 -5.34 10.31
N LEU A 297 -4.75 -5.79 11.58
CA LEU A 297 -3.61 -6.53 12.13
C LEU A 297 -3.32 -7.80 11.32
N LEU A 298 -4.35 -8.61 11.10
CA LEU A 298 -4.22 -9.86 10.38
C LEU A 298 -3.89 -9.65 8.91
N ALA A 299 -4.33 -8.56 8.28
CA ALA A 299 -3.95 -8.25 6.91
C ALA A 299 -2.43 -8.07 6.79
N GLY A 300 -1.81 -7.33 7.72
CA GLY A 300 -0.35 -7.19 7.79
C GLY A 300 0.35 -8.52 8.09
N VAL A 301 -0.14 -9.28 9.07
CA VAL A 301 0.47 -10.57 9.46
C VAL A 301 0.38 -11.61 8.34
N PHE A 302 -0.78 -11.74 7.69
CA PHE A 302 -0.94 -12.62 6.54
C PHE A 302 -0.08 -12.17 5.37
N LEU A 303 0.01 -10.86 5.10
CA LEU A 303 0.91 -10.33 4.09
C LEU A 303 2.36 -10.75 4.38
N LEU A 304 2.85 -10.55 5.61
CA LEU A 304 4.21 -10.94 5.99
C LEU A 304 4.44 -12.46 5.85
N MET A 305 3.50 -13.28 6.29
CA MET A 305 3.61 -14.73 6.13
C MET A 305 3.64 -15.14 4.66
N LEU A 306 2.79 -14.52 3.82
CA LEU A 306 2.77 -14.81 2.39
C LEU A 306 4.07 -14.40 1.72
N ILE A 307 4.61 -13.21 2.00
CA ILE A 307 5.82 -12.74 1.31
C ILE A 307 7.09 -13.48 1.78
N VAL A 308 7.20 -13.86 3.05
CA VAL A 308 8.41 -14.55 3.57
C VAL A 308 8.41 -16.04 3.20
N PHE A 309 7.26 -16.71 3.23
CA PHE A 309 7.19 -18.15 2.98
C PHE A 309 6.81 -18.52 1.53
N VAL A 310 6.32 -17.56 0.75
CA VAL A 310 5.83 -17.77 -0.63
C VAL A 310 6.56 -16.85 -1.62
N SER A 311 7.67 -16.21 -1.22
CA SER A 311 8.49 -15.32 -2.07
C SER A 311 8.88 -15.95 -3.40
N ASP A 312 9.33 -17.21 -3.38
CA ASP A 312 9.73 -17.95 -4.59
C ASP A 312 8.62 -17.99 -5.64
N TYR A 313 7.36 -18.17 -5.23
CA TYR A 313 6.22 -18.19 -6.15
C TYR A 313 5.78 -16.79 -6.55
N VAL A 314 5.88 -15.81 -5.65
CA VAL A 314 5.58 -14.40 -5.96
C VAL A 314 6.56 -13.88 -7.02
N GLY A 315 7.82 -14.31 -6.97
CA GLY A 315 8.83 -13.96 -7.96
C GLY A 315 8.50 -14.41 -9.38
N LEU A 316 7.74 -15.49 -9.55
CA LEU A 316 7.34 -16.05 -10.85
C LEU A 316 6.19 -15.30 -11.52
N ILE A 317 5.56 -14.34 -10.83
CA ILE A 317 4.41 -13.62 -11.37
C ILE A 317 4.86 -12.79 -12.59
N PRO A 318 4.22 -12.95 -13.75
CA PRO A 318 4.57 -12.20 -14.94
C PRO A 318 4.14 -10.73 -14.78
N MET A 319 5.00 -9.81 -15.21
CA MET A 319 4.74 -8.37 -15.14
C MET A 319 3.46 -7.97 -15.90
N ALA A 320 3.11 -8.68 -16.97
CA ALA A 320 1.85 -8.46 -17.69
C ALA A 320 0.60 -8.60 -16.79
N ALA A 321 0.64 -9.46 -15.77
CA ALA A 321 -0.46 -9.59 -14.80
C ALA A 321 -0.55 -8.36 -13.89
N LEU A 322 0.58 -7.85 -13.40
CA LEU A 322 0.64 -6.65 -12.58
C LEU A 322 0.22 -5.41 -13.38
N VAL A 323 0.68 -5.29 -14.62
CA VAL A 323 0.29 -4.21 -15.54
C VAL A 323 -1.21 -4.23 -15.84
N ALA A 324 -1.84 -5.41 -15.91
CA ALA A 324 -3.30 -5.49 -16.10
C ALA A 324 -4.08 -5.07 -14.84
N ILE A 325 -3.50 -5.22 -13.65
CA ILE A 325 -4.11 -4.86 -12.37
C ILE A 325 -4.00 -3.34 -12.11
N MET A 326 -2.88 -2.74 -12.51
CA MET A 326 -2.52 -1.34 -12.28
C MET A 326 -3.09 -0.42 -13.36
#